data_AF-A4N4C8-F1
#
_entry.id   AF-A4N4C8-F1
#
_cell.length_a   1.000
_cell.length_b   1.000
_cell.length_c   1.000
_cell.angle_alpha   90.00
_cell.angle_beta   90.00
_cell.angle_gamma   90.00
#
_symmetry.space_group_name_H-M   'P 1'
#
loop_
_entity.id
_entity.type
_entity.pdbx_description
1 polymer ?
#
loop_
_entity_poly.entity_id
_entity_poly.type
_entity_poly.pdbx_seq_one_letter_code
_entity_poly.pdbx_strand_id
1 'polypeptide(L)'
;MCKRLKIPSYFQELAELTCEFHTHIHKAFELRAETVITLFNRFDVWRKPQRFQEFLQVCLADTRGRTGFENKDYPQIDYINQLLHTANKVDVQQVIADGFEKQAIKNELTKRRILAVKQTKANYQKN
;
A
#
# COMPACT_ATOMS: atom_id res chain seq x y z
N MET A 1 -21.86 -5.57 14.58
CA MET A 1 -22.58 -6.05 13.38
C MET A 1 -22.00 -7.37 12.84
N CYS A 2 -20.70 -7.44 12.50
CA CYS A 2 -20.07 -8.64 11.90
C CYS A 2 -20.15 -9.91 12.78
N LYS A 3 -19.98 -9.79 14.10
CA LYS A 3 -20.08 -10.93 15.05
C LYS A 3 -21.45 -11.63 15.03
N ARG A 4 -22.52 -10.91 14.67
CA ARG A 4 -23.89 -11.46 14.64
C ARG A 4 -24.21 -12.15 13.31
N LEU A 5 -23.56 -11.74 12.22
CA LEU A 5 -23.82 -12.22 10.86
C LEU A 5 -22.88 -13.36 10.42
N LYS A 6 -21.97 -13.84 11.30
CA LYS A 6 -20.96 -14.89 11.00
C LYS A 6 -20.18 -14.62 9.70
N ILE A 7 -19.87 -13.36 9.42
CA ILE A 7 -19.09 -12.97 8.26
C ILE A 7 -17.67 -13.54 8.40
N PRO A 8 -17.07 -14.12 7.35
CA PRO A 8 -15.68 -14.54 7.40
C PRO A 8 -14.76 -13.41 7.87
N SER A 9 -13.80 -13.72 8.75
CA SER A 9 -12.91 -12.72 9.36
C SER A 9 -12.19 -11.86 8.33
N TYR A 10 -11.88 -12.44 7.17
CA TYR A 10 -11.27 -11.75 6.04
C TYR A 10 -12.01 -10.47 5.62
N PHE A 11 -13.33 -10.53 5.44
CA PHE A 11 -14.11 -9.37 5.00
C PHE A 11 -14.24 -8.33 6.11
N GLN A 12 -14.28 -8.77 7.37
CA GLN A 12 -14.25 -7.84 8.50
C GLN A 12 -12.92 -7.07 8.53
N GLU A 13 -11.78 -7.76 8.42
CA GLU A 13 -10.46 -7.13 8.38
C GLU A 13 -10.32 -6.17 7.20
N LEU A 14 -10.76 -6.57 6.00
CA LEU A 14 -10.72 -5.71 4.82
C LEU A 14 -11.58 -4.45 5.02
N ALA A 15 -12.77 -4.57 5.59
CA ALA A 15 -13.64 -3.43 5.87
C ALA A 15 -13.02 -2.48 6.91
N GLU A 16 -12.42 -3.01 7.98
CA GLU A 16 -11.73 -2.23 9.01
C GLU A 16 -10.55 -1.45 8.40
N LEU A 17 -9.71 -2.13 7.61
CA LEU A 17 -8.60 -1.50 6.90
C LEU A 17 -9.07 -0.44 5.90
N THR A 18 -10.17 -0.69 5.19
CA THR A 18 -10.73 0.26 4.23
C THR A 18 -11.19 1.54 4.93
N CYS A 19 -11.95 1.41 6.02
CA CYS A 19 -12.40 2.57 6.80
C CYS A 19 -11.21 3.38 7.34
N GLU A 20 -10.14 2.72 7.80
CA GLU A 20 -8.94 3.37 8.32
C GLU A 20 -8.15 4.09 7.21
N PHE A 21 -8.00 3.48 6.03
CA PHE A 21 -6.99 3.91 5.04
C PHE A 21 -7.52 4.46 3.71
N HIS A 22 -8.82 4.42 3.40
CA HIS A 22 -9.33 4.89 2.09
C HIS A 22 -8.92 6.33 1.75
N THR A 23 -8.97 7.26 2.72
CA THR A 23 -8.53 8.64 2.53
C THR A 23 -7.03 8.77 2.24
N HIS A 24 -6.21 7.83 2.70
CA HIS A 24 -4.78 7.81 2.39
C HIS A 24 -4.55 7.51 0.91
N ILE A 25 -5.31 6.59 0.31
CA ILE A 25 -5.20 6.30 -1.12
C ILE A 25 -5.72 7.49 -1.94
N HIS A 26 -6.84 8.10 -1.53
CA HIS A 26 -7.33 9.32 -2.19
C HIS A 26 -6.27 10.43 -2.23
N LYS A 27 -5.43 10.51 -1.20
CA LYS A 27 -4.30 11.45 -1.07
C LYS A 27 -2.92 10.81 -1.35
N ALA A 28 -2.86 9.72 -2.12
CA ALA A 28 -1.64 8.92 -2.28
C ALA A 28 -0.41 9.76 -2.69
N PHE A 29 -0.61 10.74 -3.58
CA PHE A 29 0.45 11.63 -4.06
C PHE A 29 1.11 12.46 -2.95
N GLU A 30 0.32 12.87 -1.95
CA GLU A 30 0.73 13.70 -0.81
C GLU A 30 1.43 12.90 0.30
N LEU A 31 1.28 11.57 0.31
CA LEU A 31 1.84 10.74 1.38
C LEU A 31 3.38 10.78 1.39
N ARG A 32 3.98 10.87 2.57
CA ARG A 32 5.43 10.65 2.75
C ARG A 32 5.79 9.20 2.41
N ALA A 33 7.03 8.95 1.96
CA ALA A 33 7.49 7.60 1.61
C ALA A 33 7.39 6.62 2.81
N GLU A 34 7.68 7.10 4.01
CA GLU A 34 7.55 6.38 5.26
C GLU A 34 6.10 5.99 5.54
N THR A 35 5.16 6.90 5.25
CA THR A 35 3.72 6.64 5.39
C THR A 35 3.25 5.59 4.38
N VAL A 36 3.76 5.62 3.15
CA VAL A 36 3.47 4.58 2.13
C VAL A 36 3.97 3.20 2.60
N ILE A 37 5.21 3.11 3.10
CA ILE A 37 5.73 1.83 3.62
C ILE A 37 4.96 1.36 4.86
N THR A 38 4.52 2.28 5.72
CA THR A 38 3.65 1.95 6.86
C THR A 38 2.32 1.39 6.40
N LEU A 39 1.68 2.00 5.40
CA LEU A 39 0.46 1.51 4.77
C LEU A 39 0.65 0.08 4.23
N PHE A 40 1.72 -0.15 3.45
CA PHE A 40 2.06 -1.49 2.94
C PHE A 40 2.26 -2.53 4.05
N ASN A 41 2.88 -2.15 5.17
CA ASN A 41 3.02 -3.03 6.32
C ASN A 41 1.67 -3.34 6.98
N ARG A 42 0.77 -2.36 7.10
CA ARG A 42 -0.58 -2.55 7.69
C ARG A 42 -1.43 -3.49 6.85
N PHE A 43 -1.33 -3.40 5.53
CA PHE A 43 -2.00 -4.33 4.61
C PHE A 43 -1.30 -5.67 4.47
N ASP A 44 -0.09 -5.84 5.01
CA ASP A 44 0.74 -7.04 4.89
C ASP A 44 0.98 -7.44 3.43
N VAL A 45 1.24 -6.44 2.57
CA VAL A 45 1.37 -6.63 1.11
C VAL A 45 2.49 -7.61 0.73
N TRP A 46 3.48 -7.78 1.61
CA TRP A 46 4.61 -8.67 1.40
C TRP A 46 4.23 -10.15 1.40
N ARG A 47 3.14 -10.51 2.11
CA ARG A 47 2.66 -11.89 2.22
C ARG A 47 1.28 -12.08 1.61
N LYS A 48 0.44 -11.04 1.65
CA LYS A 48 -0.96 -11.05 1.19
C LYS A 48 -1.24 -9.88 0.25
N PRO A 49 -0.58 -9.80 -0.91
CA PRO A 49 -0.73 -8.66 -1.83
C PRO A 49 -2.16 -8.50 -2.35
N GLN A 50 -2.91 -9.61 -2.49
CA GLN A 50 -4.28 -9.60 -3.00
C GLN A 50 -5.23 -8.72 -2.18
N ARG A 51 -5.11 -8.72 -0.85
CA ARG A 51 -5.94 -7.90 0.03
C ARG A 51 -5.78 -6.40 -0.24
N PHE A 52 -4.57 -5.98 -0.60
CA PHE A 52 -4.33 -4.59 -0.96
C PHE A 52 -4.95 -4.24 -2.31
N GLN A 53 -4.90 -5.14 -3.29
CA GLN A 53 -5.57 -4.94 -4.58
C GLN A 53 -7.09 -4.84 -4.43
N GLU A 54 -7.70 -5.68 -3.60
CA GLU A 54 -9.14 -5.57 -3.28
C GLU A 54 -9.48 -4.25 -2.61
N PHE A 55 -8.66 -3.78 -1.68
CA PHE A 55 -8.81 -2.46 -1.09
C PHE A 55 -8.73 -1.32 -2.13
N LEU A 56 -7.81 -1.40 -3.09
CA LEU A 56 -7.74 -0.42 -4.18
C LEU A 56 -9.01 -0.42 -5.05
N GLN A 57 -9.60 -1.59 -5.30
CA GLN A 57 -10.90 -1.69 -5.99
C GLN A 57 -12.02 -1.03 -5.20
N VAL A 58 -12.03 -1.16 -3.87
CA VAL A 58 -13.00 -0.46 -3.03
C VAL A 58 -12.81 1.06 -3.12
N CYS A 59 -11.58 1.57 -3.12
CA CYS A 59 -11.32 3.01 -3.28
C CYS A 59 -11.74 3.54 -4.67
N LEU A 60 -11.58 2.74 -5.72
CA LEU A 60 -12.09 3.07 -7.05
C LEU A 60 -13.62 3.14 -7.06
N ALA A 61 -14.27 2.14 -6.47
CA ALA A 61 -15.73 2.09 -6.36
C ALA A 61 -16.28 3.26 -5.53
N ASP A 62 -15.61 3.64 -4.44
CA ASP A 62 -15.94 4.83 -3.63
C ASP A 62 -15.87 6.12 -4.47
N THR A 63 -14.83 6.26 -5.29
CA THR A 63 -14.65 7.41 -6.20
C THR A 63 -15.74 7.49 -7.27
N ARG A 64 -16.17 6.33 -7.78
CA ARG A 64 -17.11 6.20 -8.90
C ARG A 64 -18.55 5.93 -8.49
N GLY A 65 -18.84 5.81 -7.19
CA GLY A 65 -20.13 5.34 -6.66
C GLY A 65 -21.26 6.37 -6.72
N ARG A 66 -20.98 7.59 -7.21
CA ARG A 66 -21.98 8.66 -7.36
C ARG A 66 -22.32 8.85 -8.83
N THR A 67 -23.61 9.09 -9.12
CA THR A 67 -24.07 9.38 -10.48
C THR A 67 -23.27 10.52 -11.11
N GLY A 68 -22.81 10.31 -12.36
CA GLY A 68 -21.97 11.25 -13.10
C GLY A 68 -20.46 11.10 -12.84
N PHE A 69 -20.04 10.15 -11.98
CA PHE A 69 -18.64 9.87 -11.68
C PHE A 69 -18.18 8.47 -12.13
N GLU A 70 -19.00 7.74 -12.87
CA GLU A 70 -18.80 6.33 -13.24
C GLU A 70 -17.47 6.10 -13.97
N ASN A 71 -17.03 7.10 -14.74
CA ASN A 71 -15.79 7.07 -15.52
C ASN A 71 -14.70 7.98 -14.95
N LYS A 72 -14.83 8.46 -13.70
CA LYS A 72 -13.81 9.32 -13.10
C LYS A 72 -12.46 8.60 -13.06
N ASP A 73 -11.43 9.27 -13.57
CA ASP A 73 -10.07 8.78 -13.52
C ASP A 73 -9.58 8.71 -12.07
N TYR A 74 -8.78 7.68 -11.81
CA TYR A 74 -8.23 7.41 -10.49
C TYR A 74 -6.76 6.98 -10.57
N PRO A 75 -5.86 7.87 -11.02
CA PRO A 75 -4.44 7.58 -11.25
C PRO A 75 -3.68 7.18 -9.97
N GLN A 76 -4.29 7.39 -8.79
CA GLN A 76 -3.78 6.96 -7.51
C GLN A 76 -3.49 5.44 -7.47
N ILE A 77 -4.29 4.63 -8.17
CA ILE A 77 -4.08 3.17 -8.25
C ILE A 77 -2.78 2.82 -8.96
N ASP A 78 -2.55 3.40 -10.14
CA ASP A 78 -1.34 3.13 -10.92
C ASP A 78 -0.11 3.62 -10.16
N TYR A 79 -0.22 4.81 -9.57
CA TYR A 79 0.84 5.40 -8.75
C TYR A 79 1.21 4.51 -7.56
N ILE A 80 0.24 4.11 -6.73
CA ILE A 80 0.53 3.32 -5.53
C ILE A 80 1.06 1.93 -5.89
N ASN A 81 0.60 1.34 -7.00
CA ASN A 81 1.12 0.07 -7.51
C ASN A 81 2.57 0.21 -8.01
N GLN A 82 2.93 1.32 -8.64
CA GLN A 82 4.33 1.59 -9.01
C GLN A 82 5.24 1.70 -7.78
N LEU A 83 4.76 2.34 -6.71
CA LEU A 83 5.50 2.42 -5.44
C LEU A 83 5.65 1.03 -4.80
N LEU A 84 4.59 0.21 -4.81
CA LEU A 84 4.63 -1.16 -4.30
C LEU A 84 5.61 -2.03 -5.08
N HIS A 85 5.57 -1.97 -6.41
CA HIS A 85 6.52 -2.67 -7.28
C HIS A 85 7.96 -2.30 -6.95
N THR A 86 8.24 -1.01 -6.79
CA THR A 86 9.57 -0.53 -6.44
C THR A 86 10.02 -1.02 -5.06
N ALA A 87 9.14 -1.00 -4.06
CA ALA A 87 9.46 -1.53 -2.74
C ALA A 87 9.72 -3.05 -2.75
N ASN A 88 9.03 -3.81 -3.60
CA ASN A 88 9.24 -5.26 -3.75
C ASN A 88 10.57 -5.61 -4.43
N LYS A 89 11.15 -4.71 -5.23
CA LYS A 89 12.47 -4.90 -5.85
C LYS A 89 13.64 -4.79 -4.87
N VAL A 90 13.41 -4.32 -3.65
CA VAL A 90 14.47 -4.24 -2.64
C VAL A 90 14.84 -5.64 -2.20
N ASP A 91 16.07 -6.04 -2.54
CA ASP A 91 16.58 -7.38 -2.30
C ASP A 91 16.96 -7.60 -0.83
N VAL A 92 16.33 -8.61 -0.21
CA VAL A 92 16.63 -9.04 1.15
C VAL A 92 17.97 -9.78 1.24
N GLN A 93 18.40 -10.46 0.18
CA GLN A 93 19.68 -11.17 0.15
C GLN A 93 20.84 -10.19 0.22
N GLN A 94 20.75 -9.05 -0.48
CA GLN A 94 21.75 -8.00 -0.36
C GLN A 94 21.81 -7.42 1.06
N VAL A 95 20.67 -7.27 1.75
CA VAL A 95 20.67 -6.82 3.16
C VAL A 95 21.42 -7.80 4.06
N ILE A 96 21.24 -9.10 3.84
CA ILE A 96 21.95 -10.14 4.58
C ILE A 96 23.45 -10.14 4.23
N ALA A 97 23.78 -10.01 2.94
CA ALA A 97 25.16 -9.95 2.46
C ALA A 97 25.94 -8.74 3.01
N ASP A 98 25.25 -7.62 3.25
CA ASP A 98 25.83 -6.43 3.87
C ASP A 98 26.02 -6.58 5.40
N GLY A 99 25.78 -7.78 5.96
CA GLY A 99 26.12 -8.15 7.34
C GLY A 99 25.02 -7.87 8.38
N PHE A 100 23.79 -7.56 7.96
CA PHE A 100 22.68 -7.35 8.88
C PHE A 100 22.10 -8.69 9.35
N GLU A 101 21.81 -8.80 10.66
CA GLU A 101 21.30 -10.03 11.26
C GLU A 101 20.01 -9.82 12.06
N LYS A 102 19.19 -10.88 12.15
CA LYS A 102 17.97 -10.95 12.98
C LYS A 102 17.05 -9.73 12.74
N GLN A 103 16.71 -9.00 13.80
CA GLN A 103 15.86 -7.82 13.74
C GLN A 103 16.45 -6.69 12.90
N ALA A 104 17.79 -6.64 12.76
CA ALA A 104 18.45 -5.63 11.95
C ALA A 104 18.14 -5.78 10.46
N ILE A 105 17.92 -7.02 9.97
CA ILE A 105 17.50 -7.28 8.58
C ILE A 105 16.17 -6.55 8.29
N LYS A 106 15.18 -6.71 9.17
CA LYS A 106 13.86 -6.08 8.98
C LYS A 106 13.95 -4.57 8.99
N ASN A 107 14.72 -4.02 9.92
CA ASN A 107 14.90 -2.58 10.06
C ASN A 107 15.59 -2.00 8.81
N GLU A 108 16.63 -2.66 8.34
CA GLU A 108 17.38 -2.23 7.17
C GLU A 108 16.58 -2.40 5.87
N LEU A 109 15.90 -3.52 5.69
CA LEU A 109 15.01 -3.74 4.55
C LEU A 109 13.92 -2.66 4.48
N THR A 110 13.36 -2.26 5.64
CA THR A 110 12.39 -1.17 5.72
C THR A 110 13.01 0.15 5.30
N LYS A 111 14.22 0.50 5.78
CA LYS A 111 14.93 1.72 5.37
C LYS A 111 15.19 1.76 3.86
N ARG A 112 15.69 0.66 3.28
CA ARG A 112 15.97 0.57 1.84
C ARG A 112 14.70 0.71 1.00
N ARG A 113 13.59 0.10 1.44
CA ARG A 113 12.27 0.29 0.81
C ARG A 113 11.79 1.74 0.86
N ILE A 114 11.93 2.41 2.00
CA ILE A 114 11.60 3.84 2.13
C ILE A 114 12.42 4.67 1.15
N LEU A 115 13.73 4.42 1.05
CA LEU A 115 14.61 5.15 0.11
C LEU A 115 14.21 4.92 -1.35
N ALA A 116 13.97 3.68 -1.75
CA ALA A 116 13.54 3.34 -3.11
C ALA A 116 12.19 4.00 -3.48
N VAL A 117 11.22 3.96 -2.56
CA VAL A 117 9.93 4.63 -2.72
C VAL A 117 10.11 6.15 -2.81
N LYS A 118 10.96 6.75 -1.95
CA LYS A 118 11.24 8.18 -1.97
C LYS A 118 11.80 8.65 -3.32
N GLN A 119 12.75 7.90 -3.88
CA GLN A 119 13.31 8.18 -5.21
C GLN A 119 12.25 8.07 -6.31
N THR A 120 11.43 7.01 -6.27
CA THR A 120 10.35 6.81 -7.25
C THR A 120 9.33 7.94 -7.22
N LYS A 121 8.92 8.38 -6.01
CA LYS A 121 8.03 9.53 -5.83
C LYS A 121 8.62 10.82 -6.41
N ALA A 122 9.90 11.08 -6.16
CA ALA A 122 10.58 12.26 -6.68
C ALA A 122 10.67 12.26 -8.21
N ASN A 123 10.81 11.09 -8.83
CA ASN A 123 10.80 10.96 -10.29
C ASN A 123 9.39 11.12 -10.86
N TYR A 124 8.37 10.63 -10.16
CA TYR A 124 6.97 10.78 -10.59
C TYR A 124 6.52 12.24 -10.62
N GLN A 125 6.98 13.08 -9.68
CA GLN A 125 6.65 14.51 -9.63
C GLN A 125 7.35 15.36 -10.70
N LYS A 126 8.34 14.81 -11.39
CA LYS A 126 9.08 15.51 -12.47
C LYS A 126 8.49 15.25 -13.85
N ASN A 127 7.56 14.30 -13.97
CA ASN A 127 6.81 13.98 -15.19
C ASN A 127 5.43 14.61 -15.13
#